data_AF-A0A5N5DB22-F1
#
_entry.id   AF-A0A5N5DB22-F1
#
_cell.length_a   1.000
_cell.length_b   1.000
_cell.length_c   1.000
_cell.angle_alpha   90.00
_cell.angle_beta   90.00
_cell.angle_gamma   90.00
#
_symmetry.space_group_name_H-M   'P 1'
#
loop_
_entity.id
_entity.type
_entity.pdbx_description
1 polymer ?
#
loop_
_entity_poly.entity_id
_entity_poly.type
_entity_poly.pdbx_seq_one_letter_code
_entity_poly.pdbx_strand_id
1 'polypeptide(L)'
;MHGRETIQPKQLLVIIDQHAADERCRVEELYAELCLPNPSGEAKECCSNLGHTSHIKTSMMANALYFEVSAQEARLLETHGRYFADWGVLYDLNKSGSRHILVVKTLPPGVSERCQADPKLLLSFLRSEAWKLAEERTRAPAAAAPRAATTRGSTNEPAGAEHRSMDTTPTAEEPHSSSSSSWLTQIGSCPQGILELLNSRACRSAIMFNDELTRAGCQELVARLAGCAFPFQCAHGRPSMVPLVELGSSCGVAASTAAATAAAARHLPRGKDQTAMDPGGDVAGGLGAFAAGGSAGAADGQPPDEEKSGFVEAFRRWRPRQKGPEAK
;
A
#
# COMPACT_ATOMS: atom_id res chain seq x y z
N MET A 1 16.13 -31.71 -35.83
CA MET A 1 15.26 -30.53 -35.90
C MET A 1 14.44 -30.48 -34.64
N HIS A 2 14.78 -29.61 -33.68
CA HIS A 2 14.04 -29.47 -32.44
C HIS A 2 12.76 -28.68 -32.74
N GLY A 3 11.61 -29.36 -32.69
CA GLY A 3 10.31 -28.75 -32.86
C GLY A 3 10.13 -27.65 -31.81
N ARG A 4 9.90 -26.43 -32.26
CA ARG A 4 9.60 -25.29 -31.41
C ARG A 4 8.21 -25.54 -30.83
N GLU A 5 8.12 -25.94 -29.56
CA GLU A 5 6.85 -25.99 -28.84
C GLU A 5 6.22 -24.59 -28.90
N THR A 6 5.11 -24.49 -29.62
CA THR A 6 4.26 -23.30 -29.57
C THR A 6 3.60 -23.29 -28.21
N ILE A 7 4.14 -22.53 -27.26
CA ILE A 7 3.50 -22.27 -25.97
C ILE A 7 2.15 -21.61 -26.27
N GLN A 8 1.06 -22.35 -26.12
CA GLN A 8 -0.26 -21.78 -26.25
C GLN A 8 -0.53 -20.84 -25.06
N PRO A 9 -1.18 -19.68 -25.29
CA PRO A 9 -1.52 -18.78 -24.21
C PRO A 9 -2.53 -19.48 -23.29
N LYS A 10 -2.11 -19.72 -22.05
CA LYS A 10 -2.98 -20.19 -20.97
C LYS A 10 -4.09 -19.17 -20.76
N GLN A 11 -5.33 -19.60 -20.76
CA GLN A 11 -6.46 -18.73 -20.45
C GLN A 11 -6.78 -18.86 -18.96
N LEU A 12 -6.86 -17.74 -18.25
CA LEU A 12 -7.12 -17.73 -16.82
C LEU A 12 -8.36 -16.88 -16.55
N LEU A 13 -9.35 -17.46 -15.87
CA LEU A 13 -10.47 -16.70 -15.34
C LEU A 13 -10.06 -16.09 -14.01
N VAL A 14 -10.16 -14.77 -13.89
CA VAL A 14 -9.80 -14.00 -12.69
C VAL A 14 -11.03 -13.23 -12.22
N ILE A 15 -11.23 -13.19 -10.90
CA ILE A 15 -12.18 -12.27 -10.27
C ILE A 15 -11.41 -11.09 -9.66
N ILE A 16 -11.94 -9.88 -9.82
CA ILE A 16 -11.34 -8.65 -9.33
C ILE A 16 -12.32 -7.98 -8.38
N ASP A 17 -11.86 -7.66 -7.17
CA ASP A 17 -12.59 -6.82 -6.24
C ASP A 17 -12.43 -5.36 -6.70
N GLN A 18 -13.53 -4.78 -7.20
CA GLN A 18 -13.52 -3.43 -7.80
C GLN A 18 -13.03 -2.35 -6.83
N HIS A 19 -13.38 -2.48 -5.55
CA HIS A 19 -13.03 -1.52 -4.52
C HIS A 19 -11.55 -1.63 -4.18
N ALA A 20 -11.09 -2.85 -3.91
CA ALA A 20 -9.70 -3.13 -3.58
C ALA A 20 -8.74 -2.77 -4.74
N ALA A 21 -9.15 -3.02 -5.98
CA ALA A 21 -8.40 -2.66 -7.18
C ALA A 21 -8.29 -1.14 -7.37
N ASP A 22 -9.40 -0.40 -7.28
CA ASP A 22 -9.38 1.05 -7.47
C ASP A 22 -8.68 1.77 -6.30
N GLU A 23 -8.85 1.28 -5.08
CA GLU A 23 -8.09 1.73 -3.91
C GLU A 23 -6.58 1.61 -4.15
N ARG A 24 -6.11 0.49 -4.72
CA ARG A 24 -4.69 0.30 -5.05
C ARG A 24 -4.22 1.27 -6.13
N CYS A 25 -4.98 1.45 -7.20
CA CYS A 25 -4.62 2.42 -8.24
C CYS A 25 -4.43 3.82 -7.64
N ARG A 26 -5.40 4.26 -6.85
CA ARG A 26 -5.39 5.59 -6.21
C ARG A 26 -4.27 5.75 -5.20
N VAL A 27 -3.98 4.76 -4.37
CA VAL A 27 -2.94 4.91 -3.35
C VAL A 27 -1.56 5.03 -3.97
N GLU A 28 -1.27 4.30 -5.05
CA GLU A 28 0.00 4.41 -5.75
C GLU A 28 0.15 5.74 -6.48
N GLU A 29 -0.93 6.25 -7.08
CA GLU A 29 -0.98 7.62 -7.62
C GLU A 29 -0.64 8.64 -6.51
N LEU A 30 -1.23 8.51 -5.31
CA LEU A 30 -0.96 9.38 -4.17
C LEU A 30 0.48 9.28 -3.64
N TYR A 31 1.07 8.09 -3.63
CA TYR A 31 2.47 7.90 -3.22
C TYR A 31 3.44 8.49 -4.24
N ALA A 32 3.13 8.34 -5.54
CA ALA A 32 3.89 8.99 -6.60
C ALA A 32 3.81 10.51 -6.47
N GLU A 33 2.61 11.07 -6.24
CA GLU A 33 2.40 12.50 -6.00
C GLU A 33 3.17 13.03 -4.78
N LEU A 34 3.18 12.26 -3.68
CA LEU A 34 3.92 12.62 -2.46
C LEU A 34 5.41 12.79 -2.73
N CYS A 35 6.00 11.95 -3.57
CA CYS A 35 7.43 11.95 -3.85
C CYS A 35 7.83 12.88 -5.01
N LEU A 36 6.89 13.69 -5.53
CA LEU A 36 7.22 14.67 -6.58
C LEU A 36 8.17 15.73 -6.03
N PRO A 37 9.24 16.08 -6.77
CA PRO A 37 10.17 17.10 -6.33
C PRO A 37 9.49 18.46 -6.25
N ASN A 38 9.97 19.30 -5.32
CA ASN A 38 9.54 20.69 -5.23
C ASN A 38 10.02 21.45 -6.48
N PRO A 39 9.13 22.11 -7.25
CA PRO A 39 9.53 22.80 -8.48
C PRO A 39 10.55 23.89 -8.20
N SER A 40 11.78 23.66 -8.67
CA SER A 40 12.91 24.56 -8.51
C SER A 40 12.76 25.71 -9.51
N GLY A 41 12.10 26.82 -9.13
CA GLY A 41 11.99 27.94 -10.06
C GLY A 41 11.29 29.21 -9.61
N GLU A 42 10.20 29.15 -8.82
CA GLU A 42 9.31 30.34 -8.74
C GLU A 42 8.82 30.73 -7.35
N ALA A 43 8.94 29.85 -6.34
CA ALA A 43 8.49 30.16 -4.97
C ALA A 43 9.69 30.29 -4.03
N LYS A 44 9.64 31.30 -3.15
CA LYS A 44 10.56 31.46 -2.02
C LYS A 44 10.49 30.18 -1.19
N GLU A 45 11.56 29.38 -1.22
CA GLU A 45 11.61 28.08 -0.56
C GLU A 45 11.22 28.24 0.92
N CYS A 46 10.16 27.53 1.33
CA CYS A 46 9.71 27.60 2.71
C CYS A 46 10.74 26.91 3.60
N CYS A 47 11.31 27.65 4.54
CA CYS A 47 12.28 27.13 5.51
C CYS A 47 11.70 27.23 6.92
N SER A 48 11.97 26.23 7.76
CA SER A 48 11.66 26.29 9.18
C SER A 48 12.69 27.12 9.96
N ASN A 49 12.34 27.54 11.17
CA ASN A 49 13.26 28.17 12.10
C ASN A 49 14.35 27.21 12.63
N LEU A 50 14.23 25.92 12.31
CA LEU A 50 15.23 24.88 12.54
C LEU A 50 16.24 24.76 11.38
N GLY A 51 16.07 25.54 10.30
CA GLY A 51 16.95 25.51 9.13
C GLY A 51 16.70 24.36 8.16
N HIS A 52 15.51 23.74 8.20
CA HIS A 52 15.14 22.66 7.29
C HIS A 52 14.28 23.16 6.14
N THR A 53 14.52 22.61 4.94
CA THR A 53 13.65 22.73 3.77
C THR A 53 13.20 21.35 3.29
N SER A 54 12.15 21.31 2.48
CA SER A 54 11.59 20.08 1.90
C SER A 54 11.98 19.96 0.42
N HIS A 55 12.45 18.78 0.03
CA HIS A 55 12.77 18.45 -1.36
C HIS A 55 11.54 18.01 -2.16
N ILE A 56 10.47 17.60 -1.47
CA ILE A 56 9.20 17.22 -2.10
C ILE A 56 8.23 18.40 -2.16
N LYS A 57 7.23 18.29 -3.03
CA LYS A 57 6.13 19.26 -3.15
C LYS A 57 5.39 19.42 -1.82
N THR A 58 5.21 20.66 -1.38
CA THR A 58 4.46 21.00 -0.15
C THR A 58 3.35 22.01 -0.42
N SER A 59 2.35 22.05 0.47
CA SER A 59 1.32 23.07 0.52
C SER A 59 1.55 23.95 1.74
N MET A 60 1.59 25.26 1.55
CA MET A 60 1.56 26.21 2.66
C MET A 60 0.19 26.14 3.36
N MET A 61 0.21 26.26 4.68
CA MET A 61 -1.03 26.28 5.47
C MET A 61 -1.61 27.70 5.48
N ALA A 62 -2.84 27.86 4.97
CA ALA A 62 -3.53 29.16 4.99
C ALA A 62 -3.78 29.64 6.43
N ASN A 63 -4.16 28.70 7.31
CA ASN A 63 -4.22 28.89 8.74
C ASN A 63 -3.10 28.04 9.37
N ALA A 64 -2.04 28.69 9.84
CA ALA A 64 -0.98 28.00 10.55
C ALA A 64 -1.55 27.25 11.77
N LEU A 65 -1.12 26.01 11.95
CA LEU A 65 -1.55 25.18 13.08
C LEU A 65 -0.54 25.30 14.21
N TYR A 66 -1.02 25.69 15.38
CA TYR A 66 -0.22 25.91 16.58
C TYR A 66 -0.59 24.88 17.64
N PHE A 67 0.42 24.26 18.23
CA PHE A 67 0.23 23.26 19.29
C PHE A 67 1.15 23.56 20.46
N GLU A 68 0.61 23.45 21.67
CA GLU A 68 1.44 23.38 22.87
C GLU A 68 1.95 21.94 23.02
N VAL A 69 3.27 21.82 23.14
CA VAL A 69 3.99 20.54 23.29
C VAL A 69 4.80 20.55 24.57
N SER A 70 5.09 19.38 25.12
CA SER A 70 5.97 19.29 26.29
C SER A 70 7.41 19.64 25.92
N ALA A 71 8.23 19.99 26.91
CA ALA A 71 9.66 20.23 26.69
C ALA A 71 10.38 19.01 26.10
N GLN A 72 9.91 17.80 26.41
CA GLN A 72 10.48 16.57 25.86
C GLN A 72 10.06 16.36 24.40
N GLU A 73 8.78 16.58 24.08
CA GLU A 73 8.28 16.53 22.71
C GLU A 73 8.99 17.54 21.81
N ALA A 74 9.19 18.77 22.31
CA ALA A 74 9.94 19.80 21.58
C ALA A 74 11.36 19.34 21.24
N ARG A 75 12.09 18.72 22.19
CA ARG A 75 13.44 18.19 21.92
C ARG A 75 13.45 17.06 20.90
N LEU A 76 12.47 16.16 20.95
CA LEU A 76 12.35 15.08 19.97
C LEU A 76 12.06 15.63 18.57
N LEU A 77 11.11 16.55 18.46
CA LEU A 77 10.76 17.22 17.21
C LEU A 77 11.92 18.05 16.66
N GLU A 78 12.69 18.72 17.52
CA GLU A 78 13.90 19.44 17.09
C GLU A 78 14.96 18.45 16.55
N THR A 79 15.19 17.35 17.27
CA THR A 79 16.17 16.31 16.88
C THR A 79 15.82 15.65 15.54
N HIS A 80 14.53 15.46 15.25
CA HIS A 80 14.04 14.77 14.06
C HIS A 80 13.46 15.69 13.00
N GLY A 81 13.68 17.01 13.10
CA GLY A 81 13.11 18.00 12.17
C GLY A 81 13.43 17.72 10.70
N ARG A 82 14.66 17.26 10.41
CA ARG A 82 15.07 16.89 9.04
C ARG A 82 14.25 15.73 8.47
N TYR A 83 13.97 14.71 9.28
CA TYR A 83 13.15 13.56 8.86
C TYR A 83 11.74 14.01 8.47
N PHE A 84 11.10 14.86 9.26
CA PHE A 84 9.77 15.39 8.91
C PHE A 84 9.82 16.31 7.67
N ALA A 85 10.88 17.11 7.55
CA ALA A 85 11.09 18.00 6.40
C ALA A 85 11.26 17.22 5.08
N ASP A 86 11.95 16.08 5.09
CA ASP A 86 12.07 15.19 3.93
C ASP A 86 10.72 14.67 3.44
N TRP A 87 9.72 14.63 4.33
CA TRP A 87 8.35 14.25 4.04
C TRP A 87 7.39 15.45 4.00
N GLY A 88 7.91 16.65 3.70
CA GLY A 88 7.11 17.84 3.43
C GLY A 88 6.44 18.48 4.65
N VAL A 89 6.74 17.99 5.85
CA VAL A 89 6.21 18.54 7.10
C VAL A 89 7.24 19.49 7.69
N LEU A 90 7.07 20.79 7.42
CA LEU A 90 7.91 21.85 7.98
C LEU A 90 7.18 22.54 9.12
N TYR A 91 7.88 22.73 10.22
CA TYR A 91 7.37 23.42 11.39
C TYR A 91 8.45 24.22 12.10
N ASP A 92 8.00 25.25 12.81
CA ASP A 92 8.83 26.03 13.73
C ASP A 92 8.60 25.57 15.16
N LEU A 93 9.66 25.58 15.97
CA LEU A 93 9.59 25.39 17.42
C LEU A 93 9.95 26.69 18.12
N ASN A 94 9.00 27.22 18.88
CA ASN A 94 9.15 28.47 19.63
C ASN A 94 9.05 28.21 21.13
N LYS A 95 9.76 29.01 21.93
CA LYS A 95 9.71 28.96 23.39
C LYS A 95 9.18 30.27 23.94
N SER A 96 8.17 30.20 24.81
CA SER A 96 7.60 31.35 25.51
C SER A 96 7.46 31.01 26.99
N GLY A 97 8.43 31.45 27.79
CA GLY A 97 8.54 31.06 29.21
C GLY A 97 8.81 29.55 29.35
N SER A 98 7.91 28.85 30.04
CA SER A 98 7.92 27.38 30.18
C SER A 98 7.21 26.64 29.05
N ARG A 99 6.45 27.34 28.21
CA ARG A 99 5.67 26.72 27.13
C ARG A 99 6.51 26.53 25.88
N HIS A 100 6.34 25.39 25.24
CA HIS A 100 6.90 25.09 23.93
C HIS A 100 5.77 25.05 22.90
N ILE A 101 5.90 25.86 21.86
CA ILE A 101 4.87 26.04 20.83
C ILE A 101 5.42 25.54 19.49
N LEU A 102 4.76 24.52 18.95
CA LEU A 102 4.97 23.98 17.62
C LEU A 102 4.08 24.72 16.62
N VAL A 103 4.65 25.21 15.52
CA VAL A 103 3.92 25.92 14.46
C VAL A 103 4.13 25.22 13.13
N VAL A 104 3.14 24.53 12.60
CA VAL A 104 3.26 23.83 11.33
C VAL A 104 3.05 24.80 10.16
N LYS A 105 4.04 24.89 9.27
CA LYS A 105 4.09 25.81 8.13
C LYS A 105 3.63 25.16 6.84
N THR A 106 4.05 23.92 6.62
CA THR A 106 3.72 23.17 5.40
C THR A 106 3.41 21.72 5.73
N LEU A 107 2.60 21.12 4.86
CA LEU A 107 2.32 19.69 4.82
C LEU A 107 2.34 19.22 3.36
N PRO A 108 2.53 17.93 3.08
CA PRO A 108 2.26 17.38 1.77
C PRO A 108 0.83 17.68 1.31
N PRO A 109 0.60 18.05 0.03
CA PRO A 109 -0.74 18.35 -0.48
C PRO A 109 -1.75 17.23 -0.21
N GLY A 110 -1.31 15.98 -0.26
CA GLY A 110 -2.20 14.83 -0.09
C GLY A 110 -2.80 14.66 1.30
N VAL A 111 -2.23 15.31 2.33
CA VAL A 111 -2.67 15.21 3.73
C VAL A 111 -3.10 16.55 4.33
N SER A 112 -2.79 17.67 3.67
CA SER A 112 -2.95 19.03 4.22
C SER A 112 -4.40 19.37 4.57
N GLU A 113 -5.37 19.01 3.73
CA GLU A 113 -6.79 19.28 3.95
C GLU A 113 -7.30 18.53 5.20
N ARG A 114 -6.97 17.24 5.33
CA ARG A 114 -7.42 16.43 6.45
C ARG A 114 -6.82 16.89 7.77
N CYS A 115 -5.54 17.28 7.79
CA CYS A 115 -4.90 17.84 8.97
C CYS A 115 -5.44 19.22 9.36
N GLN A 116 -5.90 20.04 8.40
CA GLN A 116 -6.58 21.30 8.70
C GLN A 116 -7.97 21.08 9.27
N ALA A 117 -8.72 20.10 8.73
CA ALA A 117 -10.04 19.74 9.23
C ALA A 117 -9.99 19.11 10.64
N ASP A 118 -8.93 18.35 10.94
CA ASP A 118 -8.70 17.75 12.25
C ASP A 118 -7.24 17.95 12.71
N PRO A 119 -6.91 19.09 13.35
CA PRO A 119 -5.55 19.38 13.80
C PRO A 119 -5.03 18.42 14.87
N LYS A 120 -5.91 17.75 15.63
CA LYS A 120 -5.47 16.79 16.66
C LYS A 120 -4.82 15.56 16.03
N LEU A 121 -5.29 15.15 14.86
CA LEU A 121 -4.70 14.06 14.08
C LEU A 121 -3.24 14.36 13.71
N LEU A 122 -2.97 15.58 13.25
CA LEU A 122 -1.61 16.04 12.93
C LEU A 122 -0.69 15.95 14.15
N LEU A 123 -1.12 16.54 15.27
CA LEU A 123 -0.32 16.51 16.49
C LEU A 123 -0.10 15.09 17.00
N SER A 124 -1.12 14.23 16.93
CA SER A 124 -1.04 12.83 17.36
C SER A 124 0.01 12.05 16.58
N PHE A 125 0.03 12.16 15.24
CA PHE A 125 1.02 11.42 14.46
C PHE A 125 2.42 12.00 14.61
N LEU A 126 2.58 13.34 14.68
CA LEU A 126 3.89 13.95 14.91
C LEU A 126 4.51 13.47 16.22
N ARG A 127 3.71 13.40 17.29
CA ARG A 127 4.12 12.84 18.58
C ARG A 127 4.52 11.38 18.45
N SER A 128 3.61 10.55 17.93
CA SER A 128 3.80 9.11 17.84
C SER A 128 5.06 8.75 17.04
N GLU A 129 5.28 9.44 15.92
CA GLU A 129 6.43 9.23 15.05
C GLU A 129 7.73 9.71 15.71
N ALA A 130 7.73 10.89 16.35
CA ALA A 130 8.91 11.40 17.05
C ALA A 130 9.36 10.48 18.20
N TRP A 131 8.41 9.89 18.93
CA TRP A 131 8.70 8.91 19.99
C TRP A 131 9.24 7.60 19.42
N LYS A 132 8.63 7.08 18.35
CA LYS A 132 9.10 5.87 17.67
C LYS A 132 10.55 6.01 17.20
N LEU A 133 10.92 7.15 16.60
CA LEU A 133 12.30 7.41 16.16
C LEU A 133 13.29 7.45 17.34
N ALA A 134 12.87 7.97 18.49
CA ALA A 134 13.70 8.00 19.70
C ALA A 134 13.94 6.59 20.25
N GLU A 135 12.93 5.74 20.24
CA GLU A 135 13.01 4.34 20.68
C GLU A 135 13.89 3.51 19.75
N GLU A 136 13.73 3.65 18.43
CA GLU A 136 14.54 2.97 17.42
C GLU A 136 16.02 3.32 17.54
N ARG A 137 16.33 4.59 17.81
CA ARG A 137 17.70 5.06 18.06
C ARG A 137 18.30 4.51 19.35
N THR A 138 17.47 4.31 20.38
CA THR A 138 17.92 3.70 21.65
C THR A 138 18.18 2.20 21.49
N ARG A 139 17.41 1.54 20.61
CA ARG A 139 17.54 0.11 20.30
C ARG A 139 18.65 -0.20 19.29
N ALA A 140 19.01 0.75 18.43
CA ALA A 140 20.11 0.60 17.50
C ALA A 140 21.44 0.44 18.27
N PRO A 141 22.24 -0.63 18.03
CA PRO A 141 23.54 -0.77 18.65
C PRO A 141 24.43 0.41 18.22
N ALA A 142 25.31 0.86 19.12
CA ALA A 142 26.25 1.95 18.90
C ALA A 142 27.26 1.59 17.78
N ALA A 143 26.83 1.63 16.52
CA ALA A 143 27.66 1.31 15.37
C ALA A 143 28.40 2.58 14.91
N ALA A 144 29.72 2.53 15.13
CA ALA A 144 30.77 3.31 14.49
C ALA A 144 30.76 4.84 14.70
N ALA A 145 31.38 5.27 15.80
CA ALA A 145 32.07 6.56 15.81
C ALA A 145 33.09 6.61 14.65
N PRO A 146 33.19 7.71 13.88
CA PRO A 146 34.15 7.80 12.79
C PRO A 146 35.57 7.81 13.39
N ARG A 147 36.37 6.80 13.02
CA ARG A 147 37.81 6.80 13.28
C ARG A 147 38.42 8.01 12.59
N ALA A 148 39.13 8.83 13.37
CA ALA A 148 39.91 9.95 12.87
C ALA A 148 40.84 9.48 11.75
N ALA A 149 40.61 10.00 10.54
CA ALA A 149 41.52 9.83 9.42
C ALA A 149 42.74 10.74 9.66
N THR A 150 43.85 10.12 10.01
CA THR A 150 45.18 10.73 10.02
C THR A 150 45.56 11.20 8.62
N THR A 151 45.97 12.46 8.57
CA THR A 151 46.65 13.16 7.48
C THR A 151 47.84 12.37 6.91
N ARG A 152 47.90 12.23 5.58
CA ARG A 152 49.13 12.22 4.79
C ARG A 152 48.81 12.61 3.34
N GLY A 153 49.30 13.77 2.93
CA GLY A 153 49.29 14.21 1.53
C GLY A 153 50.48 13.65 0.76
N SER A 154 50.37 13.65 -0.58
CA SER A 154 51.40 14.02 -1.58
C SER A 154 50.82 13.73 -2.98
N THR A 155 50.44 14.75 -3.77
CA THR A 155 51.17 15.39 -4.90
C THR A 155 51.01 14.75 -6.28
N ASN A 156 50.57 15.61 -7.22
CA ASN A 156 50.96 15.77 -8.63
C ASN A 156 50.27 14.95 -9.74
N GLU A 157 49.38 15.67 -10.45
CA GLU A 157 49.24 15.75 -11.93
C GLU A 157 50.62 15.95 -12.63
N PRO A 158 50.82 15.50 -13.90
CA PRO A 158 50.29 16.26 -15.05
C PRO A 158 49.85 15.48 -16.31
N ALA A 159 48.88 16.08 -17.00
CA ALA A 159 48.64 16.23 -18.44
C ALA A 159 49.53 15.50 -19.49
N GLY A 160 48.87 14.92 -20.51
CA GLY A 160 49.47 14.72 -21.85
C GLY A 160 48.75 13.75 -22.81
N ALA A 161 48.16 14.34 -23.87
CA ALA A 161 48.06 13.83 -25.26
C ALA A 161 47.15 12.62 -25.63
N GLU A 162 45.99 12.97 -26.18
CA GLU A 162 45.49 12.62 -27.53
C GLU A 162 45.83 11.24 -28.15
N HIS A 163 44.79 10.39 -28.32
CA HIS A 163 44.69 9.54 -29.52
C HIS A 163 43.23 9.31 -29.95
N ARG A 164 43.06 9.38 -31.26
CA ARG A 164 41.83 9.39 -32.06
C ARG A 164 41.44 7.98 -32.49
N SER A 165 40.18 7.58 -32.34
CA SER A 165 39.48 6.58 -33.18
C SER A 165 37.99 6.60 -32.82
N MET A 166 37.13 7.21 -33.62
CA MET A 166 36.39 6.65 -34.77
C MET A 166 35.33 5.60 -34.37
N ASP A 167 34.11 6.13 -34.29
CA ASP A 167 32.88 5.63 -34.90
C ASP A 167 32.29 4.31 -34.38
N THR A 168 31.28 4.45 -33.52
CA THR A 168 30.16 3.50 -33.49
C THR A 168 28.90 4.28 -33.14
N THR A 169 28.08 4.49 -34.17
CA THR A 169 26.71 5.02 -34.14
C THR A 169 25.88 4.43 -32.98
N PRO A 170 25.24 5.25 -32.13
CA PRO A 170 24.16 4.80 -31.26
C PRO A 170 22.87 4.80 -32.10
N THR A 171 22.48 3.62 -32.56
CA THR A 171 21.16 3.38 -33.15
C THR A 171 20.08 3.68 -32.11
N ALA A 172 19.19 4.59 -32.49
CA ALA A 172 17.80 4.75 -32.09
C ALA A 172 17.50 4.65 -30.59
N GLU A 173 17.23 5.83 -30.03
CA GLU A 173 16.48 6.06 -28.81
C GLU A 173 15.20 5.21 -28.77
N GLU A 174 15.12 4.32 -27.80
CA GLU A 174 13.86 3.88 -27.23
C GLU A 174 13.49 4.89 -26.13
N PRO A 175 12.55 5.81 -26.35
CA PRO A 175 11.94 6.53 -25.25
C PRO A 175 11.00 5.56 -24.50
N HIS A 176 10.76 5.81 -23.22
CA HIS A 176 9.83 5.11 -22.31
C HIS A 176 10.48 4.07 -21.36
N SER A 177 10.90 4.51 -20.16
CA SER A 177 10.46 3.96 -18.85
C SER A 177 11.31 4.38 -17.63
N SER A 178 12.11 5.46 -17.69
CA SER A 178 13.01 5.82 -16.57
C SER A 178 12.33 6.44 -15.34
N SER A 179 10.99 6.61 -15.36
CA SER A 179 10.22 7.20 -14.25
C SER A 179 9.38 6.17 -13.48
N SER A 180 9.55 4.88 -13.75
CA SER A 180 8.78 3.82 -13.10
C SER A 180 9.27 3.62 -11.67
N SER A 181 8.69 4.45 -10.78
CA SER A 181 8.52 4.21 -9.35
C SER A 181 9.64 4.62 -8.41
N SER A 182 10.23 5.81 -8.61
CA SER A 182 11.11 6.47 -7.61
C SER A 182 10.51 6.45 -6.19
N TRP A 183 9.18 6.60 -6.08
CA TRP A 183 8.46 6.53 -4.82
C TRP A 183 8.63 5.19 -4.08
N LEU A 184 8.77 4.05 -4.77
CA LEU A 184 8.93 2.74 -4.13
C LEU A 184 10.18 2.67 -3.26
N THR A 185 11.26 3.35 -3.68
CA THR A 185 12.52 3.38 -2.93
C THR A 185 12.46 4.28 -1.70
N GLN A 186 11.57 5.28 -1.70
CA GLN A 186 11.47 6.30 -0.66
C GLN A 186 10.39 5.96 0.38
N ILE A 187 9.26 5.41 -0.06
CA ILE A 187 8.04 5.27 0.74
C ILE A 187 8.22 4.42 2.00
N GLY A 188 9.20 3.51 2.02
CA GLY A 188 9.51 2.66 3.16
C GLY A 188 9.97 3.41 4.41
N SER A 189 10.51 4.63 4.27
CA SER A 189 10.90 5.50 5.39
C SER A 189 9.91 6.64 5.64
N CYS A 190 8.70 6.56 5.09
CA CYS A 190 7.66 7.57 5.28
C CYS A 190 7.04 7.50 6.69
N PRO A 191 6.77 8.66 7.33
CA PRO A 191 6.00 8.71 8.56
C PRO A 191 4.69 7.94 8.43
N GLN A 192 4.44 7.05 9.39
CA GLN A 192 3.30 6.14 9.32
C GLN A 192 1.97 6.90 9.24
N GLY A 193 1.86 8.02 9.95
CA GLY A 193 0.67 8.88 9.90
C GLY A 193 0.38 9.46 8.52
N ILE A 194 1.41 9.75 7.70
CA ILE A 194 1.22 10.23 6.33
C ILE A 194 0.68 9.08 5.47
N LEU A 195 1.26 7.88 5.57
CA LEU A 195 0.79 6.70 4.86
C LEU A 195 -0.67 6.37 5.20
N GLU A 196 -1.04 6.38 6.48
CA GLU A 196 -2.40 6.13 6.94
C GLU A 196 -3.41 7.15 6.40
N LEU A 197 -3.03 8.43 6.37
CA LEU A 197 -3.85 9.50 5.81
C LEU A 197 -4.08 9.30 4.30
N LEU A 198 -3.04 8.94 3.55
CA LEU A 198 -3.15 8.68 2.11
C LEU A 198 -3.95 7.41 1.83
N ASN A 199 -3.76 6.34 2.60
CA ASN A 199 -4.53 5.10 2.49
C ASN A 199 -6.02 5.35 2.77
N SER A 200 -6.32 6.12 3.81
CA SER A 200 -7.70 6.50 4.15
C SER A 200 -8.33 7.32 3.03
N ARG A 201 -7.58 8.26 2.42
CA ARG A 201 -8.04 9.05 1.28
C ARG A 201 -8.30 8.19 0.04
N ALA A 202 -7.40 7.24 -0.26
CA ALA A 202 -7.57 6.31 -1.38
C ALA A 202 -8.85 5.48 -1.20
N CYS A 203 -9.04 4.87 -0.03
CA CYS A 203 -10.20 4.03 0.28
C CYS A 203 -11.52 4.79 0.19
N ARG A 204 -11.59 6.00 0.76
CA ARG A 204 -12.82 6.81 0.77
C ARG A 204 -13.21 7.36 -0.60
N SER A 205 -12.28 7.40 -1.54
CA SER A 205 -12.52 7.91 -2.89
C SER A 205 -12.65 6.80 -3.93
N ALA A 206 -12.25 5.56 -3.58
CA ALA A 206 -12.35 4.40 -4.44
C ALA A 206 -13.81 4.08 -4.83
N ILE A 207 -13.97 3.38 -5.95
CA ILE A 207 -15.23 2.78 -6.37
C ILE A 207 -15.85 2.01 -5.19
N MET A 208 -17.12 2.28 -4.90
CA MET A 208 -17.82 1.69 -3.77
C MET A 208 -18.42 0.33 -4.13
N PHE A 209 -18.73 -0.47 -3.11
CA PHE A 209 -19.48 -1.70 -3.32
C PHE A 209 -20.85 -1.38 -3.93
N ASN A 210 -21.25 -2.21 -4.90
CA ASN A 210 -22.48 -2.08 -5.68
C ASN A 210 -22.50 -0.90 -6.67
N ASP A 211 -21.42 -0.14 -6.81
CA ASP A 211 -21.30 0.77 -7.96
C ASP A 211 -21.25 -0.08 -9.23
N GLU A 212 -22.23 0.10 -10.12
CA GLU A 212 -22.25 -0.58 -11.40
C GLU A 212 -21.22 0.04 -12.34
N LEU A 213 -20.28 -0.78 -12.81
CA LEU A 213 -19.30 -0.37 -13.80
C LEU A 213 -19.75 -0.80 -15.19
N THR A 214 -19.72 0.14 -16.13
CA THR A 214 -19.85 -0.21 -17.55
C THR A 214 -18.68 -1.09 -17.96
N ARG A 215 -18.82 -1.83 -19.07
CA ARG A 215 -17.71 -2.61 -19.62
C ARG A 215 -16.44 -1.77 -19.84
N ALA A 216 -16.60 -0.52 -20.30
CA ALA A 216 -15.50 0.41 -20.46
C ALA A 216 -14.84 0.77 -19.11
N GLY A 217 -15.64 1.04 -18.07
CA GLY A 217 -15.13 1.30 -16.72
C GLY A 217 -14.37 0.11 -16.12
N CYS A 218 -14.86 -1.13 -16.35
CA CYS A 218 -14.12 -2.32 -15.96
C CYS A 218 -12.78 -2.44 -16.70
N GLN A 219 -12.76 -2.19 -18.01
CA GLN A 219 -11.54 -2.24 -18.82
C GLN A 219 -10.51 -1.19 -18.38
N GLU A 220 -10.97 0.02 -18.07
CA GLU A 220 -10.13 1.09 -17.54
C GLU A 220 -9.54 0.72 -16.18
N LEU A 221 -10.35 0.19 -15.26
CA LEU A 221 -9.88 -0.26 -13.95
C LEU A 221 -8.79 -1.34 -14.09
N VAL A 222 -8.99 -2.34 -14.96
CA VAL A 222 -8.00 -3.38 -15.22
C VAL A 222 -6.71 -2.79 -15.82
N ALA A 223 -6.82 -1.84 -16.74
CA ALA A 223 -5.68 -1.17 -17.34
C ALA A 223 -4.87 -0.37 -16.31
N ARG A 224 -5.55 0.40 -15.44
CA ARG A 224 -4.91 1.14 -14.33
C ARG A 224 -4.24 0.19 -13.34
N LEU A 225 -4.93 -0.88 -12.97
CA LEU A 225 -4.41 -1.88 -12.04
C LEU A 225 -3.16 -2.58 -12.60
N ALA A 226 -3.12 -2.86 -13.90
CA ALA A 226 -1.96 -3.43 -14.57
C ALA A 226 -0.72 -2.52 -14.55
N GLY A 227 -0.92 -1.20 -14.39
CA GLY A 227 0.15 -0.22 -14.22
C GLY A 227 0.67 -0.09 -12.79
N CYS A 228 0.00 -0.70 -11.80
CA CYS A 228 0.40 -0.63 -10.40
C CYS A 228 1.60 -1.54 -10.11
N ALA A 229 2.46 -1.12 -9.18
CA ALA A 229 3.56 -1.91 -8.64
C ALA A 229 3.05 -3.08 -7.77
N PHE A 230 1.93 -2.90 -7.06
CA PHE A 230 1.34 -3.91 -6.18
C PHE A 230 -0.10 -4.28 -6.58
N PRO A 231 -0.31 -4.84 -7.78
CA PRO A 231 -1.64 -4.98 -8.36
C PRO A 231 -2.51 -6.05 -7.70
N PHE A 232 -1.94 -6.89 -6.82
CA PHE A 232 -2.61 -8.05 -6.22
C PHE A 232 -3.15 -7.82 -4.81
N GLN A 233 -2.89 -6.66 -4.21
CA GLN A 233 -3.29 -6.36 -2.83
C GLN A 233 -3.69 -4.90 -2.69
N CYS A 234 -4.76 -4.58 -1.98
CA CYS A 234 -5.13 -3.19 -1.66
C CYS A 234 -4.21 -2.57 -0.59
N ALA A 235 -4.37 -1.28 -0.29
CA ALA A 235 -3.55 -0.57 0.70
C ALA A 235 -3.67 -1.16 2.11
N HIS A 236 -4.80 -1.81 2.40
CA HIS A 236 -5.11 -2.46 3.68
C HIS A 236 -4.77 -3.95 3.74
N GLY A 237 -4.15 -4.50 2.70
CA GLY A 237 -3.69 -5.89 2.71
C GLY A 237 -4.67 -6.92 2.14
N ARG A 238 -5.85 -6.52 1.66
CA ARG A 238 -6.83 -7.45 1.06
C ARG A 238 -6.45 -7.79 -0.38
N PRO A 239 -6.67 -9.02 -0.87
CA PRO A 239 -6.47 -9.34 -2.28
C PRO A 239 -7.35 -8.46 -3.18
N SER A 240 -6.77 -7.85 -4.22
CA SER A 240 -7.51 -7.09 -5.24
C SER A 240 -7.99 -7.97 -6.39
N MET A 241 -7.31 -9.09 -6.64
CA MET A 241 -7.71 -10.07 -7.65
C MET A 241 -7.37 -11.49 -7.19
N VAL A 242 -8.19 -12.45 -7.62
CA VAL A 242 -8.04 -13.87 -7.31
C VAL A 242 -8.22 -14.69 -8.59
N PRO A 243 -7.26 -15.53 -8.97
CA PRO A 243 -7.46 -16.48 -10.06
C PRO A 243 -8.46 -17.55 -9.64
N LEU A 244 -9.43 -17.86 -10.50
CA LEU A 244 -10.47 -18.85 -10.24
C LEU A 244 -10.17 -20.19 -10.91
N VAL A 245 -9.86 -20.17 -12.20
CA VAL A 245 -9.66 -21.40 -12.98
C VAL A 245 -8.83 -21.13 -14.24
N GLU A 246 -7.90 -22.04 -14.54
CA GLU A 246 -7.25 -22.10 -15.85
C GLU A 246 -8.20 -22.76 -16.84
N LEU A 247 -8.67 -21.99 -17.81
CA LEU A 247 -9.46 -22.48 -18.92
C LEU A 247 -8.49 -23.15 -19.89
N GLY A 248 -8.60 -24.48 -20.02
CA GLY A 248 -7.71 -25.26 -20.87
C GLY A 248 -7.68 -24.72 -22.31
N SER A 249 -6.55 -24.94 -23.00
CA SER A 249 -6.42 -24.66 -24.43
C SER A 249 -7.61 -25.25 -25.19
N SER A 250 -8.41 -24.40 -25.83
CA SER A 250 -9.44 -24.84 -26.76
C SER A 250 -8.75 -25.49 -27.97
N CYS A 251 -8.37 -26.76 -27.86
CA CYS A 251 -8.19 -27.58 -29.03
C CYS A 251 -9.59 -27.73 -29.62
N GLY A 252 -9.79 -27.19 -30.82
CA GLY A 252 -11.06 -27.24 -31.51
C GLY A 252 -11.55 -28.68 -31.61
N VAL A 253 -12.46 -29.05 -30.72
CA VAL A 253 -13.31 -30.22 -30.89
C VAL A 253 -14.72 -29.72 -30.72
N ALA A 254 -15.35 -29.40 -31.85
CA ALA A 254 -16.78 -29.31 -31.97
C ALA A 254 -17.37 -30.70 -31.67
N ALA A 255 -17.45 -31.09 -30.39
CA ALA A 255 -18.26 -32.21 -29.92
C ALA A 255 -18.29 -32.21 -28.38
N SER A 256 -19.42 -31.75 -27.82
CA SER A 256 -20.08 -32.32 -26.64
C SER A 256 -20.81 -31.24 -25.80
N THR A 257 -21.74 -30.53 -26.43
CA THR A 257 -22.89 -29.94 -25.73
C THR A 257 -23.94 -31.00 -25.32
N ALA A 258 -23.67 -32.29 -25.54
CA ALA A 258 -24.57 -33.39 -25.14
C ALA A 258 -24.28 -33.97 -23.74
N ALA A 259 -23.03 -33.88 -23.24
CA ALA A 259 -22.67 -34.51 -21.96
C ALA A 259 -23.10 -33.72 -20.71
N ALA A 260 -23.09 -32.38 -20.78
CA ALA A 260 -23.45 -31.54 -19.63
C ALA A 260 -24.95 -31.61 -19.28
N THR A 261 -25.82 -31.71 -20.28
CA THR A 261 -27.28 -31.78 -20.09
C THR A 261 -27.74 -33.14 -19.55
N ALA A 262 -26.95 -34.22 -19.77
CA ALA A 262 -27.28 -35.56 -19.29
C ALA A 262 -26.94 -35.78 -17.79
N ALA A 263 -26.01 -34.99 -17.22
CA ALA A 263 -25.63 -35.08 -15.82
C ALA A 263 -26.65 -34.38 -14.89
N ALA A 264 -27.24 -33.26 -15.33
CA ALA A 264 -28.22 -32.50 -14.54
C ALA A 264 -29.58 -33.20 -14.39
N ALA A 265 -29.92 -34.13 -15.28
CA ALA A 265 -31.20 -34.85 -15.27
C ALA A 265 -31.26 -36.05 -14.30
N ARG A 266 -30.14 -36.45 -13.67
CA ARG A 266 -30.09 -37.65 -12.81
C ARG A 266 -30.32 -37.39 -11.33
N HIS A 267 -30.51 -36.16 -10.88
CA HIS A 267 -30.70 -35.83 -9.46
C HIS A 267 -31.91 -34.91 -9.20
N LEU A 268 -33.09 -35.31 -9.67
CA LEU A 268 -34.36 -34.87 -9.07
C LEU A 268 -35.16 -36.08 -8.62
N PRO A 269 -35.43 -36.27 -7.31
CA PRO A 269 -36.48 -37.17 -6.90
C PRO A 269 -37.84 -36.53 -7.19
N ARG A 270 -38.68 -37.24 -7.95
CA ARG A 270 -40.11 -36.97 -8.05
C ARG A 270 -40.78 -37.41 -6.74
N GLY A 271 -41.45 -36.49 -6.06
CA GLY A 271 -42.41 -36.79 -4.99
C GLY A 271 -43.66 -35.93 -5.15
N LYS A 272 -44.80 -36.56 -5.40
CA LYS A 272 -46.14 -35.98 -5.31
C LYS A 272 -46.54 -35.91 -3.83
N ASP A 273 -47.01 -34.76 -3.36
CA ASP A 273 -48.35 -34.57 -2.80
C ASP A 273 -48.47 -33.24 -2.04
N GLN A 274 -49.61 -32.59 -2.25
CA GLN A 274 -50.07 -31.37 -1.58
C GLN A 274 -50.62 -31.70 -0.19
N THR A 275 -50.36 -30.85 0.82
CA THR A 275 -51.37 -30.23 1.71
C THR A 275 -50.75 -29.45 2.90
N ALA A 276 -51.24 -28.20 3.04
CA ALA A 276 -51.60 -27.39 4.22
C ALA A 276 -50.82 -27.38 5.58
N MET A 277 -50.53 -26.14 6.01
CA MET A 277 -50.61 -25.48 7.36
C MET A 277 -50.05 -26.12 8.66
N ASP A 278 -49.10 -25.37 9.27
CA ASP A 278 -48.86 -24.91 10.68
C ASP A 278 -49.54 -25.58 11.92
N PRO A 279 -49.15 -25.35 13.21
CA PRO A 279 -47.87 -24.92 13.86
C PRO A 279 -47.41 -25.82 15.07
N GLY A 280 -46.20 -25.57 15.60
CA GLY A 280 -45.92 -25.60 17.06
C GLY A 280 -45.01 -26.68 17.65
N GLY A 281 -44.19 -26.29 18.64
CA GLY A 281 -43.72 -27.20 19.73
C GLY A 281 -42.22 -27.28 20.03
N ASP A 282 -41.72 -26.33 20.83
CA ASP A 282 -40.92 -26.48 22.06
C ASP A 282 -39.67 -27.41 22.21
N VAL A 283 -38.61 -26.76 22.73
CA VAL A 283 -37.68 -27.07 23.85
C VAL A 283 -36.49 -28.04 23.77
N ALA A 284 -35.40 -27.51 24.36
CA ALA A 284 -34.27 -28.15 25.07
C ALA A 284 -33.17 -28.83 24.21
N GLY A 285 -31.87 -28.66 24.47
CA GLY A 285 -31.13 -28.04 25.56
C GLY A 285 -29.66 -28.52 25.51
N GLY A 286 -28.79 -27.87 26.29
CA GLY A 286 -27.47 -28.40 26.71
C GLY A 286 -26.30 -28.15 25.74
N LEU A 287 -25.37 -27.21 25.99
CA LEU A 287 -24.27 -27.23 26.98
C LEU A 287 -23.06 -28.10 26.57
N GLY A 288 -21.87 -27.47 26.62
CA GLY A 288 -20.56 -28.14 26.77
C GLY A 288 -19.59 -27.84 25.62
N ALA A 289 -18.60 -26.94 25.69
CA ALA A 289 -17.49 -26.73 26.62
C ALA A 289 -16.13 -27.21 26.05
N PHE A 290 -15.19 -26.25 25.97
CA PHE A 290 -13.74 -26.33 26.25
C PHE A 290 -12.84 -27.24 25.38
N ALA A 291 -11.90 -26.66 24.62
CA ALA A 291 -10.48 -26.41 24.99
C ALA A 291 -9.57 -27.57 24.54
N ALA A 292 -8.26 -27.49 24.26
CA ALA A 292 -7.24 -26.45 24.11
C ALA A 292 -5.97 -27.17 23.57
N GLY A 293 -5.01 -26.41 23.03
CA GLY A 293 -3.59 -26.79 22.90
C GLY A 293 -3.27 -27.74 21.73
N GLY A 294 -2.15 -27.65 21.02
CA GLY A 294 -0.90 -26.92 21.22
C GLY A 294 0.27 -27.79 20.72
N SER A 295 1.40 -27.16 20.40
CA SER A 295 2.75 -27.74 20.19
C SER A 295 3.19 -28.24 18.81
N ALA A 296 3.89 -27.36 18.10
CA ALA A 296 5.33 -27.39 17.75
C ALA A 296 6.05 -28.70 17.33
N GLY A 297 6.86 -28.59 16.25
CA GLY A 297 8.25 -29.07 16.26
C GLY A 297 8.76 -29.89 15.06
N ALA A 298 9.81 -29.34 14.42
CA ALA A 298 10.90 -29.99 13.66
C ALA A 298 10.76 -30.25 12.15
N ALA A 299 11.91 -30.08 11.50
CA ALA A 299 12.16 -29.79 10.09
C ALA A 299 12.47 -31.02 9.25
N ASP A 300 12.18 -30.96 7.94
CA ASP A 300 13.09 -31.36 6.85
C ASP A 300 12.53 -30.93 5.49
N GLY A 301 13.42 -30.62 4.55
CA GLY A 301 13.11 -29.94 3.29
C GLY A 301 12.30 -30.78 2.29
N GLN A 302 11.21 -30.19 1.79
CA GLN A 302 10.46 -30.61 0.59
C GLN A 302 9.78 -29.36 -0.02
N PRO A 303 9.56 -29.24 -1.35
CA PRO A 303 8.97 -28.03 -1.93
C PRO A 303 7.54 -27.85 -1.40
N PRO A 304 7.05 -26.60 -1.26
CA PRO A 304 5.81 -26.35 -0.54
C PRO A 304 4.61 -26.97 -1.27
N ASP A 305 3.98 -27.95 -0.64
CA ASP A 305 2.65 -28.45 -0.99
C ASP A 305 1.65 -27.28 -0.97
N GLU A 306 1.03 -27.00 -2.12
CA GLU A 306 0.01 -25.95 -2.32
C GLU A 306 -1.24 -26.11 -1.43
N GLU A 307 -1.40 -27.24 -0.73
CA GLU A 307 -2.57 -27.53 0.09
C GLU A 307 -2.53 -26.98 1.54
N LYS A 308 -1.44 -26.33 1.98
CA LYS A 308 -1.38 -25.72 3.34
C LYS A 308 -1.52 -24.20 3.37
N SER A 309 -2.15 -23.61 2.36
CA SER A 309 -2.66 -22.26 2.47
C SER A 309 -3.99 -22.28 3.25
N GLY A 310 -3.93 -22.02 4.57
CA GLY A 310 -5.11 -21.88 5.44
C GLY A 310 -6.14 -20.83 4.97
N PHE A 311 -5.81 -20.09 3.91
CA PHE A 311 -6.67 -19.16 3.20
C PHE A 311 -7.87 -19.84 2.52
N VAL A 312 -7.69 -20.98 1.85
CA VAL A 312 -8.78 -21.66 1.10
C VAL A 312 -9.85 -22.17 2.08
N GLU A 313 -9.43 -22.66 3.24
CA GLU A 313 -10.34 -23.12 4.28
C GLU A 313 -11.02 -21.95 5.02
N ALA A 314 -10.31 -20.85 5.24
CA ALA A 314 -10.87 -19.61 5.81
C ALA A 314 -11.93 -18.99 4.88
N PHE A 315 -11.72 -19.02 3.57
CA PHE A 315 -12.67 -18.54 2.57
C PHE A 315 -13.93 -19.42 2.51
N ARG A 316 -13.78 -20.76 2.55
CA ARG A 316 -14.93 -21.68 2.62
C ARG A 316 -15.80 -21.49 3.88
N ARG A 317 -15.20 -21.02 4.99
CA ARG A 317 -15.89 -20.73 6.25
C ARG A 317 -16.43 -19.31 6.37
N TRP A 318 -16.12 -18.42 5.43
CA TRP A 318 -16.58 -17.04 5.49
C TRP A 318 -18.10 -16.95 5.22
N ARG A 319 -18.81 -16.30 6.14
CA ARG A 319 -20.24 -15.94 6.01
C ARG A 319 -20.40 -14.45 6.27
N PRO A 320 -21.29 -13.76 5.53
CA PRO A 320 -21.53 -12.33 5.76
C PRO A 320 -22.14 -12.11 7.15
N ARG A 321 -21.65 -11.08 7.87
CA ARG A 321 -22.26 -10.63 9.13
C ARG A 321 -23.65 -10.06 8.83
N GLN A 322 -24.69 -10.63 9.45
CA GLN A 322 -26.01 -10.02 9.40
C GLN A 322 -26.02 -8.74 10.24
N LYS A 323 -26.59 -7.66 9.68
CA LYS A 323 -26.84 -6.41 10.39
C LYS A 323 -27.82 -6.69 11.53
N GLY A 324 -27.43 -6.36 12.76
CA GLY A 324 -28.37 -6.34 13.89
C GLY A 324 -29.43 -5.24 13.71
N PRO A 325 -30.59 -5.35 14.36
CA PRO A 325 -31.67 -4.38 14.23
C PRO A 325 -31.25 -3.02 14.80
N GLU A 326 -31.58 -1.96 14.07
CA GLU A 326 -31.45 -0.57 14.51
C GLU A 326 -32.31 -0.35 15.76
N ALA A 327 -31.68 0.07 16.86
CA ALA A 327 -32.40 0.49 18.05
C ALA A 327 -33.13 1.81 17.73
N LYS A 328 -34.46 1.79 17.89
CA LYS A 328 -35.31 2.99 17.98
C LYS A 328 -35.16 3.64 19.35
#